data_AF-A0A521DXZ5-F1
#
_entry.id   AF-A0A521DXZ5-F1
#
_cell.length_a   1.000
_cell.length_b   1.000
_cell.length_c   1.000
_cell.angle_alpha   90.00
_cell.angle_beta   90.00
_cell.angle_gamma   90.00
#
_symmetry.space_group_name_H-M   'P 1'
#
loop_
_entity.id
_entity.type
_entity.pdbx_description
1 polymer ?
#
loop_
_entity_poly.entity_id
_entity_poly.type
_entity_poly.pdbx_seq_one_letter_code
_entity_poly.pdbx_strand_id
1 'polypeptide(L)'
;MKVILFMLSFFVASFSINAQAAKVLTSVNEAGDVATYELDCSVKFQTLAKGLRYNITRHEFKGPELKNTYRLLLVMDGFYSKTLNSEMTISAVLSDGTKIEARKTIEDDGFFDGACTLKIKDPQALLNADIDKVIIHADKDVVYPLSAQNKAVFKKNLSNIINAK
;
A
#
# COMPACT_ATOMS: atom_id res chain seq x y z
N MET A 1 41.48 -0.06 -3.51
CA MET A 1 40.47 0.17 -4.57
C MET A 1 39.50 -1.01 -4.78
N LYS A 2 39.94 -2.29 -4.75
CA LYS A 2 39.03 -3.44 -4.94
C LYS A 2 37.92 -3.55 -3.87
N VAL A 3 38.24 -3.29 -2.60
CA VAL A 3 37.28 -3.38 -1.46
C VAL A 3 36.14 -2.34 -1.57
N ILE A 4 36.45 -1.13 -2.04
CA ILE A 4 35.46 -0.06 -2.23
C ILE A 4 34.49 -0.45 -3.35
N LEU A 5 34.99 -1.08 -4.42
CA LEU A 5 34.15 -1.53 -5.54
C LEU A 5 33.15 -2.62 -5.10
N PHE A 6 33.57 -3.55 -4.23
CA PHE A 6 32.70 -4.59 -3.67
C PHE A 6 31.63 -4.02 -2.71
N MET A 7 31.97 -3.03 -1.88
CA MET A 7 30.98 -2.34 -1.05
C MET A 7 29.95 -1.59 -1.89
N LEU A 8 30.40 -0.92 -2.97
CA LEU A 8 29.51 -0.17 -3.85
C LEU A 8 28.54 -1.10 -4.60
N SER A 9 29.01 -2.26 -5.07
CA SER A 9 28.14 -3.26 -5.71
C SER A 9 27.10 -3.85 -4.74
N PHE A 10 27.46 -4.05 -3.46
CA PHE A 10 26.50 -4.51 -2.44
C PHE A 10 25.45 -3.46 -2.10
N PHE A 11 25.84 -2.18 -2.04
CA PHE A 11 24.89 -1.08 -1.85
C PHE A 11 23.91 -0.97 -3.02
N VAL A 12 24.39 -0.96 -4.27
CA VAL A 12 23.53 -0.85 -5.47
C VAL A 12 22.64 -2.10 -5.66
N ALA A 13 23.14 -3.29 -5.31
CA ALA A 13 22.34 -4.52 -5.33
C ALA A 13 21.23 -4.49 -4.27
N SER A 14 21.50 -3.97 -3.07
CA SER A 14 20.53 -3.88 -1.96
C SER A 14 19.35 -2.94 -2.27
N PHE A 15 19.56 -1.88 -3.06
CA PHE A 15 18.48 -1.00 -3.54
C PHE A 15 17.61 -1.63 -4.64
N SER A 16 18.02 -2.76 -5.20
CA SER A 16 17.37 -3.40 -6.35
C SER A 16 16.42 -4.53 -5.96
N ILE A 17 16.42 -5.00 -4.71
CA ILE A 17 15.77 -6.28 -4.34
C ILE A 17 14.29 -6.16 -3.89
N ASN A 18 13.77 -4.95 -3.63
CA ASN A 18 12.42 -4.81 -3.05
C ASN A 18 11.48 -3.88 -3.83
N ALA A 19 11.81 -3.58 -5.09
CA ALA A 19 10.91 -2.80 -5.93
C ALA A 19 9.82 -3.71 -6.50
N GLN A 20 8.58 -3.35 -6.25
CA GLN A 20 7.40 -3.96 -6.84
C GLN A 20 7.49 -3.84 -8.38
N ALA A 21 7.52 -4.97 -9.07
CA ALA A 21 7.54 -5.06 -10.53
C ALA A 21 6.11 -5.08 -11.05
N ALA A 22 5.76 -4.06 -11.83
CA ALA A 22 4.45 -3.89 -12.45
C ALA A 22 4.16 -5.02 -13.44
N LYS A 23 3.20 -5.89 -13.13
CA LYS A 23 2.65 -6.86 -14.09
C LYS A 23 1.20 -6.49 -14.37
N VAL A 24 0.87 -6.32 -15.64
CA VAL A 24 -0.50 -6.12 -16.09
C VAL A 24 -1.23 -7.47 -16.04
N LEU A 25 -2.18 -7.62 -15.12
CA LEU A 25 -3.12 -8.74 -15.12
C LEU A 25 -4.35 -8.32 -15.92
N THR A 26 -4.43 -8.77 -17.17
CA THR A 26 -5.64 -8.66 -18.00
C THR A 26 -6.60 -9.80 -17.66
N SER A 27 -7.78 -9.48 -17.16
CA SER A 27 -8.91 -10.42 -17.09
C SER A 27 -9.91 -10.11 -18.20
N VAL A 28 -10.55 -11.14 -18.76
CA VAL A 28 -11.65 -11.02 -19.73
C VAL A 28 -12.94 -11.50 -19.07
N ASN A 29 -14.05 -10.79 -19.27
CA ASN A 29 -15.37 -11.23 -18.80
C ASN A 29 -15.94 -12.35 -19.71
N GLU A 30 -17.07 -12.92 -19.33
CA GLU A 30 -17.74 -14.01 -20.09
C GLU A 30 -18.11 -13.61 -21.53
N ALA A 31 -18.21 -12.31 -21.83
CA ALA A 31 -18.48 -11.78 -23.17
C ALA A 31 -17.22 -11.58 -24.03
N GLY A 32 -16.02 -11.84 -23.50
CA GLY A 32 -14.75 -11.65 -24.19
C GLY A 32 -14.21 -10.21 -24.14
N ASP A 33 -14.84 -9.32 -23.37
CA ASP A 33 -14.34 -7.96 -23.13
C ASP A 33 -13.27 -7.96 -22.03
N VAL A 34 -12.23 -7.14 -22.20
CA VAL A 34 -11.22 -6.92 -21.16
C VAL A 34 -11.88 -6.25 -19.95
N ALA A 35 -12.01 -6.98 -18.85
CA ALA A 35 -12.80 -6.62 -17.68
C ALA A 35 -12.02 -5.78 -16.65
N THR A 36 -10.71 -5.99 -16.52
CA THR A 36 -9.85 -5.21 -15.63
C THR A 36 -8.40 -5.29 -16.07
N TYR A 37 -7.68 -4.17 -15.99
CA TYR A 37 -6.22 -4.17 -15.88
C TYR A 37 -5.89 -3.95 -14.41
N GLU A 38 -5.47 -5.01 -13.71
CA GLU A 38 -4.88 -4.85 -12.40
C GLU A 38 -3.38 -4.83 -12.55
N LEU A 39 -2.77 -3.70 -12.20
CA LEU A 39 -1.33 -3.64 -12.05
C LEU A 39 -0.98 -4.19 -10.68
N ASP A 40 -0.76 -5.51 -10.61
CA ASP A 40 -0.43 -6.18 -9.38
C ASP A 40 1.05 -6.53 -9.34
N CYS A 41 1.76 -5.90 -8.42
CA CYS A 41 3.16 -6.19 -8.15
C CYS A 41 3.33 -7.21 -7.01
N SER A 42 2.26 -7.89 -6.59
CA SER A 42 2.25 -8.84 -5.49
C SER A 42 2.86 -10.21 -5.88
N VAL A 43 4.19 -10.25 -6.02
CA VAL A 43 4.85 -11.53 -5.74
C VAL A 43 4.73 -11.82 -4.24
N LYS A 44 4.79 -10.78 -3.38
CA LYS A 44 4.57 -10.81 -1.92
C LYS A 44 4.16 -9.41 -1.40
N PHE A 45 3.34 -9.37 -0.34
CA PHE A 45 3.12 -8.14 0.44
C PHE A 45 4.45 -7.54 0.92
N GLN A 46 4.63 -6.24 0.72
CA GLN A 46 5.82 -5.52 1.17
C GLN A 46 5.65 -5.05 2.60
N THR A 47 6.73 -4.99 3.37
CA THR A 47 6.67 -4.45 4.74
C THR A 47 6.60 -2.92 4.71
N LEU A 48 5.55 -2.34 5.28
CA LEU A 48 5.42 -0.90 5.48
C LEU A 48 6.02 -0.48 6.83
N ALA A 49 5.75 -1.24 7.87
CA ALA A 49 6.30 -1.10 9.21
C ALA A 49 6.31 -2.47 9.92
N LYS A 50 6.88 -2.57 11.12
CA LYS A 50 6.89 -3.83 11.88
C LYS A 50 5.45 -4.33 12.10
N GLY A 51 5.12 -5.51 11.58
CA GLY A 51 3.78 -6.10 11.67
C GLY A 51 2.72 -5.45 10.78
N LEU A 52 3.11 -4.55 9.88
CA LEU A 52 2.24 -3.90 8.90
C LEU A 52 2.82 -4.08 7.50
N ARG A 53 2.09 -4.80 6.67
CA ARG A 53 2.42 -5.06 5.28
C ARG A 53 1.46 -4.32 4.34
N TYR A 54 1.85 -4.18 3.08
CA TYR A 54 1.03 -3.47 2.10
C TYR A 54 1.14 -4.03 0.68
N ASN A 55 0.12 -3.73 -0.12
CA ASN A 55 0.14 -3.81 -1.57
C ASN A 55 -0.51 -2.55 -2.16
N ILE A 56 -0.03 -2.10 -3.32
CA ILE A 56 -0.65 -1.00 -4.05
C ILE A 56 -1.21 -1.58 -5.35
N THR A 57 -2.46 -1.27 -5.65
CA THR A 57 -3.13 -1.72 -6.88
C THR A 57 -3.65 -0.50 -7.64
N ARG A 58 -3.42 -0.47 -8.95
CA ARG A 58 -4.06 0.45 -9.89
C ARG A 58 -5.12 -0.33 -10.65
N HIS A 59 -6.38 0.07 -10.55
CA HIS A 59 -7.43 -0.45 -11.44
C HIS A 59 -7.56 0.49 -12.63
N GLU A 60 -7.35 -0.06 -13.83
CA GLU A 60 -7.65 0.64 -15.08
C GLU A 60 -8.94 0.05 -15.65
N PHE A 61 -9.87 0.94 -15.99
CA PHE A 61 -11.12 0.59 -16.65
C PHE A 61 -11.15 1.25 -18.02
N LYS A 62 -11.70 0.58 -19.03
CA LYS A 62 -11.89 1.16 -20.36
C LYS A 62 -13.01 2.21 -20.31
N GLY A 63 -12.63 3.48 -20.38
CA GLY A 63 -13.55 4.61 -20.62
C GLY A 63 -12.93 5.93 -20.18
N PRO A 64 -13.09 7.04 -20.93
CA PRO A 64 -12.57 8.37 -20.56
C PRO A 64 -13.15 8.90 -19.22
N GLU A 65 -14.26 8.32 -18.78
CA GLU A 65 -14.96 8.59 -17.52
C GLU A 65 -14.35 7.83 -16.31
N LEU A 66 -13.66 6.71 -16.55
CA LEU A 66 -13.21 5.78 -15.50
C LEU A 66 -11.70 5.96 -15.23
N LYS A 67 -11.41 7.06 -14.54
CA LYS A 67 -10.09 7.41 -13.99
C LYS A 67 -9.43 6.21 -13.28
N ASN A 68 -8.12 6.04 -13.53
CA ASN A 68 -7.24 5.18 -12.76
C ASN A 68 -7.51 5.33 -11.26
N THR A 69 -8.01 4.29 -10.62
CA THR A 69 -8.22 4.30 -9.16
C THR A 69 -7.07 3.56 -8.49
N TYR A 70 -6.45 4.21 -7.51
CA TYR A 70 -5.34 3.66 -6.76
C TYR A 70 -5.83 3.21 -5.40
N ARG A 71 -5.46 1.99 -5.02
CA ARG A 71 -5.81 1.39 -3.73
C ARG A 71 -4.55 0.97 -3.01
N LEU A 72 -4.48 1.29 -1.72
CA LEU A 72 -3.45 0.83 -0.82
C LEU A 72 -4.08 -0.20 0.12
N LEU A 73 -3.81 -1.48 -0.14
CA LEU A 73 -4.16 -2.56 0.76
C LEU A 73 -3.12 -2.64 1.87
N LEU A 74 -3.56 -2.60 3.11
CA LEU A 74 -2.78 -2.74 4.33
C LEU A 74 -3.17 -4.05 5.00
N VAL A 75 -2.18 -4.85 5.37
CA VAL A 75 -2.37 -6.13 6.07
C VAL A 75 -1.57 -6.13 7.36
N MET A 76 -2.26 -6.32 8.47
CA MET A 76 -1.71 -6.28 9.82
C MET A 76 -1.52 -7.70 10.33
N ASP A 77 -0.33 -8.00 10.84
CA ASP A 77 -0.05 -9.33 11.39
C ASP A 77 -0.67 -9.45 12.80
N GLY A 78 -1.58 -10.43 12.96
CA GLY A 78 -2.10 -10.83 14.28
C GLY A 78 -2.96 -9.77 14.98
N PHE A 79 -3.60 -8.85 14.25
CA PHE A 79 -4.42 -7.82 14.86
C PHE A 79 -5.82 -8.34 15.21
N TYR A 80 -5.98 -8.70 16.48
CA TYR A 80 -7.27 -9.04 17.08
C TYR A 80 -7.59 -7.98 18.13
N SER A 81 -8.62 -7.18 17.89
CA SER A 81 -9.19 -6.30 18.92
C SER A 81 -10.56 -6.86 19.27
N LYS A 82 -10.80 -7.16 20.55
CA LYS A 82 -12.18 -7.23 21.07
C LYS A 82 -12.67 -5.79 21.15
N THR A 83 -13.00 -5.21 20.00
CA THR A 83 -13.38 -3.81 19.94
C THR A 83 -14.83 -3.71 20.39
N LEU A 84 -15.06 -3.00 21.50
CA LEU A 84 -16.41 -2.64 21.98
C LEU A 84 -17.10 -1.64 21.04
N ASN A 85 -16.32 -0.98 20.17
CA ASN A 85 -16.82 -0.08 19.14
C ASN A 85 -17.08 -0.89 17.87
N SER A 86 -18.29 -0.77 17.33
CA SER A 86 -18.67 -1.35 16.03
C SER A 86 -17.86 -0.82 14.84
N GLU A 87 -16.99 0.19 15.04
CA GLU A 87 -16.21 0.82 13.99
C GLU A 87 -14.72 0.97 14.35
N MET A 88 -13.86 0.69 13.36
CA MET A 88 -12.42 0.93 13.35
C MET A 88 -12.07 1.94 12.27
N THR A 89 -11.18 2.88 12.54
CA THR A 89 -10.66 3.82 11.54
C THR A 89 -9.18 3.58 11.31
N ILE A 90 -8.79 3.35 10.05
CA ILE A 90 -7.39 3.21 9.65
C ILE A 90 -7.01 4.47 8.89
N SER A 91 -5.94 5.15 9.32
CA SER A 91 -5.47 6.41 8.75
C SER A 91 -3.99 6.33 8.37
N ALA A 92 -3.66 6.60 7.11
CA ALA A 92 -2.30 6.96 6.71
C ALA A 92 -2.12 8.47 6.85
N VAL A 93 -1.21 8.90 7.72
CA VAL A 93 -0.88 10.31 7.94
C VAL A 93 0.35 10.65 7.09
N LEU A 94 0.21 11.67 6.25
CA LEU A 94 1.28 12.12 5.37
C LEU A 94 2.20 13.12 6.08
N SER A 95 3.39 13.40 5.54
CA SER A 95 4.33 14.32 6.19
C SER A 95 3.82 15.77 6.28
N ASP A 96 2.88 16.15 5.41
CA ASP A 96 2.20 17.45 5.44
C ASP A 96 1.00 17.50 6.40
N GLY A 97 0.71 16.39 7.10
CA GLY A 97 -0.41 16.27 8.03
C GLY A 97 -1.73 15.81 7.40
N THR A 98 -1.79 15.66 6.07
CA THR A 98 -2.95 15.11 5.37
C THR A 98 -3.24 13.69 5.84
N LYS A 99 -4.52 13.33 5.96
CA LYS A 99 -4.94 11.97 6.33
C LYS A 99 -5.68 11.30 5.18
N ILE A 100 -5.25 10.08 4.84
CA ILE A 100 -5.99 9.17 3.98
C ILE A 100 -6.59 8.10 4.89
N GLU A 101 -7.91 8.07 5.02
CA GLU A 101 -8.59 7.21 5.98
C GLU A 101 -9.64 6.30 5.35
N ALA A 102 -9.88 5.16 6.00
CA ALA A 102 -11.01 4.29 5.76
C ALA A 102 -11.60 3.83 7.09
N ARG A 103 -12.93 3.73 7.13
CA ARG A 103 -13.66 3.15 8.25
C ARG A 103 -14.05 1.72 7.92
N LYS A 104 -13.99 0.86 8.93
CA LYS A 104 -14.34 -0.55 8.87
C LYS A 104 -15.30 -0.85 10.00
N THR A 105 -16.48 -1.35 9.67
CA THR A 105 -17.39 -1.92 10.66
C THR A 105 -16.85 -3.29 11.07
N ILE A 106 -16.80 -3.53 12.37
CA ILE A 106 -16.40 -4.82 12.94
C ILE A 106 -17.68 -5.61 13.19
N GLU A 107 -17.67 -6.88 12.80
CA GLU A 107 -18.79 -7.79 13.01
C GLU A 107 -19.09 -7.97 14.51
N ASP A 108 -20.29 -8.43 14.85
CA ASP A 108 -20.77 -8.55 16.23
C ASP A 108 -19.92 -9.50 17.11
N ASP A 109 -19.16 -10.39 16.49
CA ASP A 109 -18.20 -11.28 17.17
C ASP A 109 -16.85 -10.61 17.50
N GLY A 110 -16.69 -9.34 17.11
CA GLY A 110 -15.46 -8.57 17.28
C GLY A 110 -14.33 -9.01 16.35
N PHE A 111 -14.62 -9.79 15.30
CA PHE A 111 -13.58 -10.29 14.41
C PHE A 111 -13.17 -9.24 13.36
N PHE A 112 -11.87 -9.03 13.26
CA PHE A 112 -11.26 -8.25 12.18
C PHE A 112 -10.19 -9.10 11.49
N ASP A 113 -10.27 -9.18 10.16
CA ASP A 113 -9.42 -10.02 9.32
C ASP A 113 -7.99 -9.50 9.15
N GLY A 114 -7.68 -8.34 9.74
CA GLY A 114 -6.38 -7.71 9.64
C GLY A 114 -6.12 -7.04 8.29
N ALA A 115 -7.12 -6.82 7.44
CA ALA A 115 -6.95 -6.21 6.13
C ALA A 115 -7.79 -4.93 5.96
N CYS A 116 -7.16 -3.86 5.48
CA CYS A 116 -7.86 -2.60 5.19
C CYS A 116 -7.39 -2.00 3.87
N THR A 117 -8.30 -1.41 3.11
CA THR A 117 -7.98 -0.76 1.84
C THR A 117 -8.24 0.74 1.93
N LEU A 118 -7.19 1.54 1.71
CA LEU A 118 -7.29 2.99 1.58
C LEU A 118 -7.44 3.38 0.10
N LYS A 119 -8.40 4.24 -0.21
CA LYS A 119 -8.55 4.81 -1.56
C LYS A 119 -7.62 6.01 -1.71
N ILE A 120 -6.73 5.96 -2.71
CA ILE A 120 -5.82 7.04 -3.04
C ILE A 120 -6.45 7.87 -4.15
N LYS A 121 -6.90 9.09 -3.81
CA LYS A 121 -7.51 10.02 -4.77
C LYS A 121 -6.48 10.71 -5.66
N ASP A 122 -5.35 11.09 -5.06
CA ASP A 122 -4.24 11.76 -5.73
C ASP A 122 -2.93 11.02 -5.40
N PRO A 123 -2.51 10.07 -6.26
CA PRO A 123 -1.29 9.31 -6.05
C PRO A 123 -0.03 10.18 -6.19
N GLN A 124 -0.10 11.31 -6.90
CA GLN A 124 1.03 12.21 -7.08
C GLN A 124 1.27 13.06 -5.83
N ALA A 125 0.19 13.56 -5.21
CA ALA A 125 0.27 14.21 -3.91
C ALA A 125 0.83 13.25 -2.83
N LEU A 126 0.38 12.00 -2.83
CA LEU A 126 0.92 10.96 -1.94
C LEU A 126 2.41 10.70 -2.17
N LEU A 127 2.85 10.67 -3.44
CA LEU A 127 4.25 10.52 -3.78
C LEU A 127 5.12 11.69 -3.27
N ASN A 128 4.55 12.90 -3.23
CA ASN A 128 5.26 14.10 -2.79
C ASN A 128 5.32 14.21 -1.26
N ALA A 129 4.20 13.98 -0.58
CA ALA A 129 4.08 14.15 0.85
C ALA A 129 4.58 12.94 1.65
N ASP A 130 4.74 11.75 1.05
CA ASP A 130 5.12 10.50 1.71
C ASP A 130 4.17 10.10 2.87
N ILE A 131 4.17 8.83 3.28
CA ILE A 131 3.47 8.40 4.49
C ILE A 131 4.43 8.53 5.67
N ASP A 132 4.04 9.27 6.71
CA ASP A 132 4.84 9.38 7.94
C ASP A 132 4.56 8.22 8.90
N LYS A 133 3.27 7.94 9.11
CA LYS A 133 2.80 6.89 10.00
C LYS A 133 1.42 6.39 9.57
N VAL A 134 1.11 5.15 9.94
CA VAL A 134 -0.25 4.61 9.89
C VAL A 134 -0.79 4.52 11.31
N ILE A 135 -2.03 4.95 11.51
CA ILE A 135 -2.71 4.90 12.80
C ILE A 135 -3.98 4.07 12.65
N ILE A 136 -4.15 3.10 13.55
CA ILE A 136 -5.40 2.37 13.71
C ILE A 136 -6.08 2.91 14.96
N HIS A 137 -7.27 3.46 14.78
CA HIS A 137 -8.16 3.90 15.84
C HIS A 137 -9.21 2.81 16.06
N ALA A 138 -9.11 2.11 17.18
CA ALA A 138 -10.04 1.06 17.61
C ALA A 138 -10.48 1.35 19.07
N ASP A 139 -10.29 0.39 19.98
CA ASP A 139 -10.36 0.59 21.44
C ASP A 139 -9.19 1.45 21.95
N LYS A 140 -8.06 1.36 21.26
CA LYS A 140 -6.84 2.14 21.50
C LYS A 140 -6.18 2.50 20.18
N ASP A 141 -5.37 3.54 20.22
CA ASP A 141 -4.56 3.93 19.08
C ASP A 141 -3.34 3.02 18.94
N VAL A 142 -3.18 2.41 17.77
CA VAL A 142 -1.98 1.68 17.40
C VAL A 142 -1.29 2.43 16.28
N VAL A 143 -0.06 2.87 16.55
CA VAL A 143 0.70 3.73 15.65
C VAL A 143 1.87 2.95 15.06
N TYR A 144 1.93 2.91 13.72
CA TYR A 144 3.01 2.34 12.93
C TYR A 144 3.83 3.48 12.31
N PRO A 145 4.92 3.94 12.96
CA PRO A 145 5.84 4.88 12.34
C PRO A 145 6.59 4.21 11.20
N LEU A 146 6.75 4.91 10.08
CA LEU A 146 7.54 4.40 8.95
C LEU A 146 9.00 4.83 9.08
N SER A 147 9.92 3.87 8.91
CA SER A 147 11.35 4.18 8.81
C SER A 147 11.67 4.89 7.50
N ALA A 148 12.76 5.66 7.46
CA ALA A 148 13.21 6.33 6.22
C ALA A 148 13.40 5.33 5.06
N GLN A 149 13.91 4.13 5.36
CA GLN A 149 14.06 3.06 4.38
C GLN A 149 12.71 2.60 3.81
N ASN A 150 11.72 2.35 4.68
CA ASN A 150 10.40 1.89 4.24
C ASN A 150 9.65 2.98 3.47
N LYS A 151 9.80 4.26 3.86
CA LYS A 151 9.27 5.41 3.09
C LYS A 151 9.85 5.43 1.68
N ALA A 152 11.17 5.28 1.53
CA ALA A 152 11.83 5.25 0.23
C ALA A 152 11.37 4.08 -0.64
N VAL A 153 11.22 2.88 -0.06
CA VAL A 153 10.70 1.70 -0.78
C VAL A 153 9.24 1.92 -1.20
N PHE A 154 8.39 2.44 -0.32
CA PHE A 154 7.00 2.78 -0.64
C PHE A 154 6.92 3.77 -1.79
N LYS A 155 7.69 4.86 -1.74
CA LYS A 155 7.74 5.89 -2.79
C LYS A 155 8.17 5.30 -4.13
N LYS A 156 9.20 4.45 -4.13
CA LYS A 156 9.65 3.74 -5.34
C LYS A 156 8.54 2.87 -5.93
N ASN A 157 7.83 2.12 -5.08
CA ASN A 157 6.75 1.23 -5.51
C ASN A 157 5.54 2.02 -6.05
N LEU A 158 5.13 3.09 -5.36
CA LEU A 158 4.08 3.97 -5.83
C LEU A 158 4.45 4.62 -7.18
N SER A 159 5.68 5.12 -7.32
CA SER A 159 6.18 5.68 -8.58
C SER A 159 6.15 4.66 -9.72
N ASN A 160 6.56 3.42 -9.47
CA ASN A 160 6.49 2.35 -10.47
C ASN A 160 5.05 2.12 -10.94
N ILE A 161 4.09 2.14 -10.03
CA ILE A 161 2.67 1.89 -10.33
C ILE A 161 2.02 3.09 -11.03
N ILE A 162 2.43 4.32 -10.71
CA ILE A 162 2.00 5.50 -11.45
C ILE A 162 2.52 5.44 -12.90
N ASN A 163 3.77 5.05 -13.10
CA ASN A 163 4.46 5.12 -14.39
C ASN A 163 4.33 3.85 -15.26
N ALA A 164 3.76 2.77 -14.75
CA ALA A 164 3.57 1.54 -15.50
C ALA A 164 2.66 1.78 -16.72
N LYS A 165 3.02 1.17 -17.86
CA LYS A 165 2.31 1.24 -19.14
C LYS A 165 1.80 -0.12 -19.55
#